data_AF-A0A151S8U6-F1
#
_entry.id   AF-A0A151S8U6-F1
#
_cell.length_a   1.000
_cell.length_b   1.000
_cell.length_c   1.000
_cell.angle_alpha   90.00
_cell.angle_beta   90.00
_cell.angle_gamma   90.00
#
_symmetry.space_group_name_H-M   'P 1'
#
loop_
_entity.id
_entity.type
_entity.pdbx_description
1 polymer ?
#
loop_
_entity_poly.entity_id
_entity_poly.type
_entity_poly.pdbx_seq_one_letter_code
_entity_poly.pdbx_strand_id
1 'polypeptide(L)' 'MNRIFHPYLDHFVVVFIDDILIYSRIQEEHEEHLQTILQILKDKQLYAKLS' A
#
# COMPACT_ATOMS: atom_id res chain seq x y z
N MET A 1 -7.45 -8.73 1.22
CA MET A 1 -6.91 -7.35 1.18
C MET A 1 -7.85 -6.29 0.59
N ASN A 2 -8.65 -6.59 -0.44
CA ASN A 2 -9.27 -5.57 -1.33
C ASN A 2 -10.20 -4.51 -0.70
N ARG A 3 -10.86 -4.78 0.43
CA ARG A 3 -11.72 -3.77 1.09
C ARG A 3 -10.94 -2.71 1.87
N ILE A 4 -9.77 -3.07 2.38
CA ILE A 4 -8.94 -2.19 3.22
C ILE A 4 -8.23 -1.16 2.32
N PHE A 5 -7.73 -1.62 1.18
CA PHE A 5 -7.02 -0.77 0.22
C PHE A 5 -7.92 -0.14 -0.84
N HIS A 6 -9.23 -0.44 -0.83
CA HIS A 6 -10.19 0.08 -1.81
C HIS A 6 -10.13 1.60 -2.03
N PRO A 7 -9.98 2.43 -0.98
CA PRO A 7 -9.86 3.89 -1.17
C PRO A 7 -8.60 4.34 -1.91
N TYR A 8 -7.61 3.46 -2.05
CA TYR A 8 -6.30 3.75 -2.64
C TYR A 8 -6.05 2.99 -3.96
N LEU A 9 -6.94 2.04 -4.29
CA LEU A 9 -6.95 1.33 -5.57
C LEU A 9 -7.12 2.35 -6.70
N ASP A 10 -6.38 2.16 -7.78
CA ASP A 10 -6.35 3.03 -8.98
C ASP A 10 -5.83 4.47 -8.74
N HIS A 11 -5.43 4.81 -7.51
CA HIS A 11 -4.78 6.10 -7.20
C HIS A 11 -3.26 5.98 -7.15
N PHE A 12 -2.78 5.10 -6.26
CA PHE A 12 -1.35 4.84 -6.07
C PHE A 12 -1.06 3.41 -5.61
N VAL A 13 -2.09 2.56 -5.52
CA VAL A 13 -1.99 1.16 -5.11
C VAL A 13 -2.61 0.26 -6.17
N VAL A 14 -1.92 -0.84 -6.47
CA VAL A 14 -2.47 -1.99 -7.21
C VAL A 14 -2.29 -3.24 -6.35
N VAL A 15 -3.36 -4.00 -6.13
CA VAL A 15 -3.32 -5.23 -5.33
C VAL A 15 -3.45 -6.44 -6.25
N PHE A 16 -2.45 -7.32 -6.24
CA PHE A 16 -2.43 -8.57 -7.00
C PHE A 16 -2.35 -9.75 -6.06
N ILE A 17 -3.47 -10.45 -5.84
CA ILE A 17 -3.58 -11.63 -4.96
C ILE A 17 -3.00 -11.35 -3.56
N ASP A 18 -1.72 -11.64 -3.36
CA ASP A 18 -0.99 -11.50 -2.10
C ASP A 18 -0.05 -10.29 -2.08
N ASP A 19 0.25 -9.70 -3.24
CA ASP A 19 1.19 -8.59 -3.40
C ASP A 19 0.47 -7.24 -3.52
N ILE A 20 1.13 -6.21 -2.99
CA ILE A 20 0.68 -4.82 -3.07
C ILE A 20 1.77 -4.03 -3.79
N LEU A 21 1.44 -3.49 -4.96
CA LEU A 21 2.29 -2.56 -5.68
C LEU A 21 1.89 -1.13 -5.32
N ILE A 22 2.87 -0.33 -4.91
CA ILE A 22 2.71 1.10 -4.64
C ILE A 22 3.48 1.85 -5.72
N TYR A 23 2.85 2.83 -6.36
CA TYR A 23 3.50 3.63 -7.40
C TYR A 23 3.31 5.13 -7.14
N SER A 24 4.30 5.91 -7.54
CA SER A 24 4.33 7.37 -7.41
C SER A 24 5.15 7.97 -8.54
N ARG A 25 4.94 9.26 -8.84
CA ARG A 25 5.68 9.95 -9.91
C ARG A 25 7.04 10.47 -9.45
N ILE A 26 7.13 10.87 -8.19
CA ILE A 26 8.36 11.37 -7.55
C ILE A 26 8.57 10.65 -6.22
N GLN A 27 9.79 10.76 -5.69
CA GLN A 27 10.18 10.05 -4.47
C GLN A 27 9.44 10.57 -3.23
N GLU A 28 9.20 11.88 -3.15
CA GLU A 28 8.51 12.52 -2.02
C GLU A 28 7.05 12.02 -1.91
N GLU A 29 6.32 11.98 -3.03
CA GLU A 29 4.99 11.35 -3.12
C GLU A 29 5.06 9.86 -2.73
N HIS A 30 6.15 9.17 -3.09
CA HIS A 30 6.34 7.76 -2.76
C HIS A 30 6.50 7.50 -1.27
N GLU A 31 7.24 8.36 -0.57
CA GLU A 31 7.41 8.27 0.88
C GLU A 31 6.06 8.44 1.60
N GLU A 32 5.24 9.40 1.19
CA GLU A 32 3.90 9.62 1.75
C GLU A 32 2.95 8.43 1.49
N HIS A 33 2.96 7.90 0.26
CA HIS A 33 2.17 6.72 -0.10
C HIS A 33 2.61 5.47 0.69
N LEU A 34 3.92 5.24 0.81
CA LEU A 34 4.49 4.16 1.63
C LEU A 34 4.07 4.29 3.08
N GLN A 35 4.20 5.48 3.67
CA GLN A 35 3.83 5.71 5.07
C GLN A 35 2.35 5.39 5.31
N THR A 36 1.48 5.80 4.38
CA THR A 36 0.04 5.51 4.46
C THR A 36 -0.24 4.01 4.45
N ILE A 37 0.37 3.26 3.52
CA ILE A 37 0.16 1.81 3.40
C ILE A 37 0.73 1.05 4.59
N LEU A 38 1.93 1.41 5.04
CA LEU A 38 2.56 0.80 6.22
C LEU A 38 1.72 1.05 7.48
N GLN A 39 1.13 2.23 7.64
CA GLN A 39 0.24 2.52 8.75
C GLN A 39 -1.03 1.64 8.71
N ILE A 40 -1.64 1.49 7.53
CA ILE A 40 -2.83 0.64 7.35
C ILE A 40 -2.50 -0.82 7.66
N LEU A 41 -1.35 -1.33 7.19
CA LEU A 41 -0.89 -2.67 7.50
C LEU A 41 -0.77 -2.88 9.01
N LYS A 42 -0.13 -1.93 9.71
CA LYS A 42 0.00 -1.95 11.17
C LYS A 42 -1.35 -1.94 11.89
N ASP A 43 -2.27 -1.06 11.50
CA ASP A 43 -3.60 -0.92 12.13
C ASP A 43 -4.47 -2.16 11.92
N LYS A 44 -4.25 -2.89 10.83
CA LYS A 44 -4.96 -4.13 10.50
C LYS A 44 -4.22 -5.40 10.94
N GLN A 45 -3.10 -5.24 11.66
CA GLN A 45 -2.23 -6.34 12.09
C GLN A 45 -1.80 -7.26 10.93
N LEU A 46 -1.59 -6.67 9.76
CA LEU A 46 -1.04 -7.32 8.58
C LEU A 46 0.46 -7.04 8.51
N TYR A 47 1.24 -8.05 8.15
CA TYR A 47 2.70 -7.93 8.06
C TYR A 47 3.14 -8.25 6.64
N ALA A 48 3.95 -7.36 6.08
CA ALA A 48 4.65 -7.63 4.83
C ALA A 48 5.78 -8.63 5.09
N LYS A 49 5.92 -9.63 4.23
CA LYS A 49 7.06 -10.55 4.25
C LYS A 49 8.17 -9.97 3.37
N LEU A 50 9.28 -9.59 3.98
CA LEU A 50 10.51 -9.29 3.24
C LEU A 50 10.99 -10.59 2.57
N SER A 51 11.02 -10.60 1.25
CA SER A 51 11.48 -11.73 0.42
C SER A 51 12.70 -11.33 -0.38
#